data_AF-A0AAV4PG09-F1
#
_entry.id   AF-A0AAV4PG09-F1
#
_cell.length_a   1.000
_cell.length_b   1.000
_cell.length_c   1.000
_cell.angle_alpha   90.00
_cell.angle_beta   90.00
_cell.angle_gamma   90.00
#
_symmetry.space_group_name_H-M   'P 1'
#
loop_
_entity.id
_entity.type
_entity.pdbx_description
1 polymer ?
#
loop_
_entity_poly.entity_id
_entity_poly.type
_entity_poly.pdbx_seq_one_letter_code
_entity_poly.pdbx_strand_id
1 'polypeptide(L)'
;MSIYEKSIYDMLSRRLGHSGYMESKNKNPIYNGCGSAVVIVGGNSIKWQKQLTKTCVLFVKSRIMSRYYDNKNAKSKRYEDTKKKSESIQKDLPDDGSFDPFHGNPVVPIDKLKKYQRGKRLDFHGIKTKTHKLNLILENKKQRNSVRQMVRNELLMTEEPGYIEPDENEDTHRIKQQDIAGEVNIASAAKIFFFISDRIWAI
;
A
#
# COMPACT_ATOMS: atom_id res chain seq x y z
N MET A 1 -18.38 25.11 -25.81
CA MET A 1 -17.85 24.70 -24.50
C MET A 1 -16.80 23.63 -24.69
N SER A 2 -15.58 23.86 -24.21
CA SER A 2 -14.47 22.91 -24.37
C SER A 2 -14.69 21.66 -23.50
N ILE A 3 -14.06 20.54 -23.86
CA ILE A 3 -14.16 19.25 -23.17
C ILE A 3 -13.81 19.39 -21.66
N TYR A 4 -12.95 20.35 -21.32
CA TYR A 4 -12.56 20.68 -19.95
C TYR A 4 -13.67 21.37 -19.15
N GLU A 5 -14.48 22.21 -19.79
CA GLU A 5 -15.58 22.90 -19.10
C GLU A 5 -16.69 21.93 -18.69
N LYS A 6 -16.98 20.91 -19.53
CA LYS A 6 -17.95 19.85 -19.20
C LYS A 6 -17.48 18.98 -18.03
N SER A 7 -16.21 18.59 -17.99
CA SER A 7 -15.67 17.76 -16.89
C SER A 7 -15.68 18.49 -15.55
N ILE A 8 -15.43 19.80 -15.55
CA ILE A 8 -15.45 20.62 -14.34
C ILE A 8 -16.89 20.80 -13.85
N TYR A 9 -17.85 21.06 -14.76
CA TYR A 9 -19.27 21.12 -14.39
C TYR A 9 -19.78 19.80 -13.82
N ASP A 10 -19.42 18.67 -14.44
CA ASP A 10 -19.86 17.34 -13.99
C ASP A 10 -19.28 16.95 -12.62
N MET A 11 -18.03 17.35 -12.31
CA MET A 11 -17.45 17.20 -10.96
C MET A 11 -18.11 18.11 -9.92
N LEU A 12 -18.50 19.34 -10.30
CA LEU A 12 -19.16 20.28 -9.40
C LEU A 12 -20.60 19.85 -9.10
N SER A 13 -21.33 19.34 -10.10
CA SER A 13 -22.69 18.82 -9.95
C SER A 13 -22.76 17.55 -9.10
N ARG A 14 -21.75 16.68 -9.14
CA ARG A 14 -21.66 15.49 -8.26
C ARG A 14 -21.31 15.83 -6.81
N ARG A 15 -20.66 16.97 -6.57
CA ARG A 15 -20.22 17.41 -5.22
C ARG A 15 -21.28 18.22 -4.49
N LEU A 16 -22.14 18.92 -5.20
CA LEU A 16 -23.30 19.65 -4.67
C LEU A 16 -24.56 18.79 -4.73
N GLY A 17 -24.48 17.57 -4.16
CA GLY A 17 -25.59 16.62 -4.14
C GLY A 17 -26.94 17.26 -3.81
N HIS A 18 -28.01 16.74 -4.43
CA HIS A 18 -29.40 17.10 -4.18
C HIS A 18 -29.67 17.33 -2.69
N SER A 19 -29.66 18.59 -2.27
CA SER A 19 -30.02 18.99 -0.91
C SER A 19 -31.49 19.35 -0.94
N GLY A 20 -32.32 18.37 -0.59
CA GLY A 20 -33.73 18.59 -0.31
C GLY A 20 -33.93 19.73 0.68
N TYR A 21 -35.02 20.47 0.46
CA TYR A 21 -35.58 21.42 1.42
C TYR A 21 -35.74 20.73 2.78
N MET A 22 -35.00 21.20 3.79
CA MET A 22 -35.27 20.91 5.19
C MET A 22 -35.16 22.24 5.95
N GLU A 23 -36.32 22.74 6.33
CA GLU A 23 -36.50 23.92 7.15
C GLU A 23 -36.18 23.55 8.60
N SER A 24 -35.08 24.08 9.14
CA SER A 24 -34.64 23.81 10.51
C SER A 24 -34.43 25.14 11.23
N LYS A 25 -35.35 25.40 12.17
CA LYS A 25 -35.28 26.48 13.15
C LYS A 25 -34.41 25.99 14.32
N ASN A 26 -33.10 26.22 14.29
CA ASN A 26 -32.36 26.38 15.53
C ASN A 26 -31.05 27.14 15.35
N LYS A 27 -30.89 28.18 16.18
CA LYS A 27 -29.75 29.10 16.19
C LYS A 27 -28.63 28.47 17.00
N ASN A 28 -27.49 28.17 16.36
CA ASN A 28 -26.14 28.24 16.94
C ASN A 28 -25.08 28.08 15.83
N PRO A 29 -24.23 29.09 15.56
CA PRO A 29 -23.20 28.99 14.53
C PRO A 29 -21.96 28.27 15.06
N ILE A 30 -21.63 27.12 14.47
CA ILE A 30 -20.31 26.50 14.60
C ILE A 30 -19.35 27.25 13.68
N TYR A 31 -18.43 27.99 14.27
CA TYR A 31 -17.36 28.71 13.57
C TYR A 31 -16.32 27.72 13.05
N ASN A 32 -16.13 27.65 11.72
CA ASN A 32 -14.91 27.11 11.11
C ASN A 32 -14.49 27.97 9.92
N GLY A 33 -13.51 28.83 10.19
CA GLY A 33 -12.54 29.45 9.28
C GLY A 33 -12.90 29.62 7.80
N CYS A 34 -13.46 30.78 7.44
CA CYS A 34 -12.86 31.73 6.50
C CYS A 34 -13.64 33.04 6.59
N GLY A 35 -13.00 34.08 7.12
CA GLY A 35 -13.65 35.36 7.40
C GLY A 35 -14.16 36.05 6.13
N SER A 36 -15.44 36.41 6.15
CA SER A 36 -16.04 37.61 5.55
C SER A 36 -17.46 37.71 6.11
N ALA A 37 -17.60 38.28 7.30
CA ALA A 37 -18.91 38.68 7.81
C ALA A 37 -19.38 39.89 6.99
N VAL A 38 -20.35 39.69 6.11
CA VAL A 38 -21.07 40.78 5.45
C VAL A 38 -22.37 40.98 6.20
N VAL A 39 -22.45 42.04 7.00
CA VAL A 39 -23.70 42.54 7.59
C VAL A 39 -24.55 43.06 6.45
N ILE A 40 -25.69 42.43 6.17
CA ILE A 40 -26.63 42.89 5.15
C ILE A 40 -27.60 43.87 5.81
N VAL A 41 -27.32 45.17 5.68
CA VAL A 41 -28.33 46.22 5.87
C VAL A 41 -29.08 46.37 4.54
N GLY A 42 -30.40 46.50 4.61
CA GLY A 42 -31.34 46.29 3.52
C GLY A 42 -31.08 47.07 2.22
N GLY A 43 -31.42 46.42 1.11
CA GLY A 43 -31.49 47.02 -0.23
C GLY A 43 -30.62 46.31 -1.26
N ASN A 44 -31.26 45.65 -2.25
CA ASN A 44 -30.67 45.03 -3.46
C ASN A 44 -30.10 43.59 -3.36
N SER A 45 -30.89 42.66 -2.82
CA SER A 45 -30.53 41.24 -2.59
C SER A 45 -30.03 40.43 -3.82
N ILE A 46 -30.51 40.70 -5.05
CA ILE A 46 -30.26 39.80 -6.21
C ILE A 46 -28.90 40.05 -6.90
N LYS A 47 -28.42 41.31 -6.94
CA LYS A 47 -27.11 41.63 -7.56
C LYS A 47 -25.96 41.14 -6.69
N TRP A 48 -26.10 41.23 -5.36
CA TRP A 48 -25.11 40.74 -4.40
C TRP A 48 -25.00 39.20 -4.41
N GLN A 49 -26.11 38.46 -4.55
CA GLN A 49 -26.08 37.00 -4.70
C GLN A 49 -25.31 36.52 -5.95
N LYS A 50 -25.42 37.23 -7.08
CA LYS A 50 -24.66 36.93 -8.31
C LYS A 50 -23.17 37.28 -8.20
N GLN A 51 -22.82 38.28 -7.40
CA GLN A 51 -21.41 38.64 -7.12
C GLN A 51 -20.75 37.60 -6.20
N LEU A 52 -21.45 37.19 -5.13
CA LEU A 52 -20.98 36.21 -4.14
C LEU A 52 -20.79 34.81 -4.74
N THR A 53 -21.67 34.39 -5.65
CA THR A 53 -21.51 33.11 -6.37
C THR A 53 -20.30 33.10 -7.30
N LYS A 54 -20.01 34.22 -8.00
CA LYS A 54 -18.81 34.35 -8.84
C LYS A 54 -17.52 34.32 -8.01
N THR A 55 -17.47 35.01 -6.87
CA THR A 55 -16.29 35.00 -6.00
C THR A 55 -16.08 33.65 -5.33
N CYS A 56 -17.15 32.97 -4.89
CA CYS A 56 -17.06 31.59 -4.38
C CYS A 56 -16.54 30.60 -5.44
N VAL A 57 -17.01 30.69 -6.69
CA VAL A 57 -16.52 29.82 -7.78
C VAL A 57 -15.04 30.09 -8.09
N LEU A 58 -14.62 31.36 -8.09
CA LEU A 58 -13.21 31.72 -8.29
C LEU A 58 -12.33 31.24 -7.13
N PHE A 59 -12.80 31.33 -5.89
CA PHE A 59 -12.08 30.84 -4.71
C PHE A 59 -11.92 29.32 -4.72
N VAL A 60 -12.98 28.57 -5.07
CA VAL A 60 -12.93 27.11 -5.22
C VAL A 60 -11.99 26.71 -6.36
N LYS A 61 -12.02 27.40 -7.51
CA LYS A 61 -11.08 27.18 -8.62
C LYS A 61 -9.64 27.44 -8.20
N SER A 62 -9.38 28.54 -7.49
CA SER A 62 -8.05 28.88 -6.97
C SER A 62 -7.52 27.79 -6.03
N ARG A 63 -8.35 27.30 -5.11
CA ARG A 63 -7.96 26.25 -4.15
C ARG A 63 -7.74 24.89 -4.82
N ILE A 64 -8.51 24.56 -5.87
CA ILE A 64 -8.28 23.35 -6.69
C ILE A 64 -6.96 23.46 -7.46
N MET A 65 -6.70 24.60 -8.08
CA MET A 65 -5.46 24.82 -8.85
C MET A 65 -4.23 24.80 -7.93
N SER A 66 -4.28 25.44 -6.75
CA SER A 66 -3.19 25.38 -5.77
C SER A 66 -2.86 23.93 -5.40
N ARG A 67 -3.88 23.14 -5.02
CA ARG A 67 -3.70 21.71 -4.69
C ARG A 67 -3.10 20.88 -5.84
N TYR A 68 -3.45 21.20 -7.08
CA TYR A 68 -2.88 20.54 -8.25
C TYR A 68 -1.37 20.82 -8.39
N TYR A 69 -0.96 22.08 -8.24
CA TYR A 69 0.45 22.46 -8.28
C TYR A 69 1.25 21.92 -7.09
N ASP A 70 0.68 21.94 -5.88
CA ASP A 70 1.32 21.37 -4.68
C ASP A 70 1.60 19.87 -4.85
N ASN A 71 0.63 19.11 -5.37
CA ASN A 71 0.78 17.67 -5.62
C ASN A 71 1.78 17.40 -6.76
N LYS A 72 1.78 18.21 -7.82
CA LYS A 72 2.77 18.11 -8.91
C LYS A 72 4.20 18.34 -8.40
N ASN A 73 4.40 19.36 -7.56
CA ASN A 73 5.69 19.68 -6.95
C ASN A 73 6.14 18.60 -5.96
N ALA A 74 5.23 18.07 -5.13
CA ALA A 74 5.52 16.98 -4.20
C ALA A 74 5.96 15.69 -4.91
N LYS A 75 5.34 15.36 -6.06
CA LYS A 75 5.77 14.23 -6.91
C LYS A 75 7.17 14.45 -7.50
N SER A 76 7.47 15.66 -7.97
CA SER A 76 8.80 16.02 -8.49
C SER A 76 9.87 15.88 -7.41
N LYS A 77 9.62 16.43 -6.22
CA LYS A 77 10.55 16.37 -5.08
C LYS A 77 10.83 14.93 -4.65
N ARG A 78 9.80 14.09 -4.55
CA ARG A 78 9.95 12.66 -4.21
C ARG A 78 10.78 11.88 -5.24
N TYR A 79 10.67 12.22 -6.53
CA TYR A 79 11.50 11.64 -7.58
C TYR A 79 12.97 12.06 -7.44
N GLU A 80 13.24 13.34 -7.17
CA GLU A 80 14.60 13.83 -6.92
C GLU A 80 15.22 13.20 -5.66
N ASP A 81 14.46 13.07 -4.58
CA ASP A 81 14.94 12.47 -3.33
C ASP A 81 15.30 10.99 -3.51
N THR A 82 14.47 10.24 -4.27
CA THR A 82 14.76 8.83 -4.59
C THR A 82 15.96 8.66 -5.51
N LYS A 83 16.12 9.56 -6.49
CA LYS A 83 17.29 9.59 -7.39
C LYS A 83 18.58 9.89 -6.63
N LYS A 84 18.60 10.93 -5.79
CA LYS A 84 19.75 11.28 -4.94
C LYS A 84 20.13 10.13 -4.01
N LYS A 85 19.15 9.44 -3.42
CA LYS A 85 19.39 8.28 -2.56
C LYS A 85 19.99 7.09 -3.31
N SER A 86 19.58 6.82 -4.55
CA SER A 86 20.22 5.76 -5.35
C SER A 86 21.65 6.12 -5.77
N GLU A 87 21.91 7.41 -6.03
CA GLU A 87 23.25 7.90 -6.40
C GLU A 87 24.22 7.91 -5.20
N SER A 88 23.74 8.15 -3.97
CA SER A 88 24.59 8.06 -2.77
C SER A 88 24.97 6.61 -2.45
N ILE A 89 24.02 5.66 -2.54
CA ILE A 89 24.29 4.23 -2.32
C ILE A 89 25.36 3.70 -3.30
N GLN A 90 25.42 4.23 -4.52
CA GLN A 90 26.45 3.86 -5.49
C GLN A 90 27.83 4.47 -5.20
N LYS A 91 27.92 5.53 -4.38
CA LYS A 91 29.18 6.24 -4.08
C LYS A 91 29.83 5.80 -2.76
N ASP A 92 29.06 5.18 -1.87
CA ASP A 92 29.53 4.80 -0.52
C ASP A 92 30.10 3.37 -0.45
N LEU A 93 30.17 2.65 -1.57
CA LEU A 93 30.94 1.41 -1.67
C LEU A 93 32.42 1.81 -1.84
N PRO A 94 33.33 1.37 -0.94
CA PRO A 94 34.76 1.54 -1.16
C PRO A 94 35.12 1.00 -2.54
N ASP A 95 35.74 1.82 -3.37
CA ASP A 95 36.42 1.38 -4.59
C ASP A 95 37.78 0.81 -4.16
N ASP A 96 37.78 -0.17 -3.25
CA ASP A 96 38.92 -1.05 -3.17
C ASP A 96 38.88 -1.86 -4.46
N GLY A 97 39.87 -1.74 -5.33
CA GLY A 97 39.96 -2.52 -6.59
C GLY A 97 40.03 -4.04 -6.39
N SER A 98 39.55 -4.55 -5.27
CA SER A 98 39.20 -5.94 -4.98
C SER A 98 38.16 -6.38 -5.99
N PHE A 99 38.64 -7.03 -7.05
CA PHE A 99 37.81 -7.74 -8.01
C PHE A 99 36.98 -8.79 -7.26
N ASP A 100 35.72 -8.46 -6.96
CA ASP A 100 34.75 -9.42 -6.43
C ASP A 100 34.52 -10.52 -7.47
N PRO A 101 34.96 -11.77 -7.22
CA PRO A 101 34.75 -12.88 -8.15
C PRO A 101 33.27 -13.17 -8.39
N PHE A 102 32.38 -12.66 -7.52
CA PHE A 102 30.94 -12.89 -7.54
C PHE A 102 30.15 -11.60 -7.69
N HIS A 103 30.59 -10.74 -8.63
CA HIS A 103 29.86 -9.52 -8.94
C HIS A 103 28.39 -9.79 -9.36
N GLY A 104 27.45 -9.06 -8.75
CA GLY A 104 26.05 -9.06 -9.13
C GLY A 104 25.13 -9.91 -8.26
N ASN A 105 23.86 -9.99 -8.66
CA ASN A 105 22.84 -10.68 -7.85
C ASN A 105 22.97 -12.20 -7.98
N PRO A 106 22.74 -12.96 -6.88
CA PRO A 106 22.80 -14.42 -6.93
C PRO A 106 21.80 -14.98 -7.95
N VAL A 107 22.26 -16.02 -8.65
CA VAL A 107 21.49 -16.76 -9.64
C VAL A 107 20.34 -17.49 -8.94
N VAL A 108 19.15 -17.43 -9.53
CA VAL A 108 17.94 -18.01 -8.95
C VAL A 108 17.60 -19.32 -9.67
N PRO A 109 17.54 -20.48 -8.98
CA PRO A 109 17.22 -21.76 -9.62
C PRO A 109 15.77 -21.80 -10.13
N ILE A 110 15.56 -22.44 -11.28
CA ILE A 110 14.28 -22.42 -12.01
C ILE A 110 13.18 -23.21 -11.28
N ASP A 111 13.54 -24.29 -10.59
CA ASP A 111 12.55 -25.13 -9.88
C ASP A 111 11.93 -24.39 -8.70
N LYS A 112 12.76 -23.65 -7.94
CA LYS A 112 12.28 -22.80 -6.84
C LYS A 112 11.41 -21.64 -7.34
N LEU A 113 11.64 -21.11 -8.55
CA LEU A 113 10.76 -20.08 -9.14
C LEU A 113 9.32 -20.58 -9.31
N LYS A 114 9.13 -21.87 -9.65
CA LYS A 114 7.78 -22.45 -9.81
C LYS A 114 7.02 -22.48 -8.48
N LYS A 115 7.69 -22.78 -7.36
CA LYS A 115 7.10 -22.79 -6.00
C LYS A 115 6.44 -21.46 -5.62
N TYR A 116 7.10 -20.34 -5.92
CA TYR A 116 6.61 -19.00 -5.56
C TYR A 116 5.78 -18.34 -6.66
N GLN A 117 5.71 -18.94 -7.85
CA GLN A 117 4.88 -18.42 -8.93
C GLN A 117 3.40 -18.64 -8.61
N ARG A 118 2.67 -17.55 -8.35
CA ARG A 118 1.23 -17.58 -8.10
C ARG A 118 0.46 -17.26 -9.38
N GLY A 119 -0.45 -18.15 -9.75
CA GLY A 119 -1.37 -17.97 -10.88
C GLY A 119 -0.71 -18.04 -12.26
N LYS A 120 -1.54 -17.84 -13.29
CA LYS A 120 -1.09 -17.80 -14.69
C LYS A 120 -0.46 -16.45 -15.02
N ARG A 121 0.44 -16.43 -16.01
CA ARG A 121 0.98 -15.18 -16.55
C ARG A 121 -0.15 -14.41 -17.23
N LEU A 122 -0.10 -13.08 -17.13
CA LEU A 122 -1.06 -12.21 -17.79
C LEU A 122 -0.73 -12.13 -19.29
N ASP A 123 -1.72 -12.42 -20.12
CA ASP A 123 -1.65 -12.19 -21.55
C ASP A 123 -2.03 -10.74 -21.85
N PHE A 124 -1.14 -10.03 -22.55
CA PHE A 124 -1.37 -8.62 -22.90
C PHE A 124 -2.10 -8.44 -24.23
N HIS A 125 -2.50 -9.55 -24.87
CA HIS A 125 -3.22 -9.52 -26.15
C HIS A 125 -4.68 -9.07 -25.92
N GLY A 126 -5.23 -8.26 -26.83
CA GLY A 126 -6.62 -7.79 -26.74
C GLY A 126 -6.88 -6.54 -25.88
N ILE A 127 -5.86 -5.98 -25.22
CA ILE A 127 -6.02 -4.73 -24.44
C ILE A 127 -6.03 -3.52 -25.38
N LYS A 128 -7.20 -2.87 -25.51
CA LYS A 128 -7.39 -1.70 -26.38
C LYS A 128 -6.75 -0.42 -25.80
N THR A 129 -6.79 -0.24 -24.48
CA THR A 129 -6.38 1.00 -23.82
C THR A 129 -4.89 1.00 -23.46
N LYS A 130 -4.13 2.01 -23.95
CA LYS A 130 -2.69 2.14 -23.71
C LYS A 130 -2.32 2.24 -22.22
N THR A 131 -3.07 3.03 -21.43
CA THR A 131 -2.81 3.20 -19.99
C THR A 131 -3.02 1.90 -19.22
N HIS A 132 -4.08 1.15 -19.52
CA HIS A 132 -4.35 -0.14 -18.91
C HIS A 132 -3.26 -1.16 -19.23
N LYS A 133 -2.80 -1.20 -20.49
CA LYS A 133 -1.69 -2.06 -20.90
C LYS A 133 -0.40 -1.74 -20.13
N LEU A 134 -0.05 -0.46 -20.00
CA LEU A 134 1.12 -0.03 -19.24
C LEU A 134 1.03 -0.42 -17.77
N ASN A 135 -0.13 -0.20 -17.13
CA ASN A 135 -0.33 -0.58 -15.73
C ASN A 135 -0.17 -2.10 -15.55
N LEU A 136 -0.75 -2.90 -16.42
CA LEU A 136 -0.61 -4.36 -16.36
C LEU A 136 0.83 -4.82 -16.55
N ILE A 137 1.58 -4.20 -17.45
CA ILE A 137 3.01 -4.50 -17.64
C ILE A 137 3.81 -4.18 -16.37
N LEU A 138 3.54 -3.04 -15.74
CA LEU A 138 4.20 -2.64 -14.49
C LEU A 138 3.89 -3.60 -13.35
N GLU A 139 2.62 -3.97 -13.18
CA GLU A 139 2.22 -4.94 -12.16
C GLU A 139 2.83 -6.33 -12.43
N ASN A 140 2.86 -6.77 -13.68
CA ASN A 140 3.52 -8.04 -14.04
C ASN A 140 5.03 -8.01 -13.76
N LYS A 141 5.70 -6.87 -14.00
CA LYS A 141 7.12 -6.68 -13.66
C LYS A 141 7.33 -6.74 -12.14
N LYS A 142 6.49 -6.08 -11.35
CA LYS A 142 6.52 -6.13 -9.88
C LYS A 142 6.36 -7.56 -9.39
N GLN A 143 5.38 -8.30 -9.93
CA GLN A 143 5.15 -9.69 -9.58
C GLN A 143 6.39 -10.57 -9.87
N ARG A 144 6.98 -10.45 -11.07
CA ARG A 144 8.21 -11.19 -11.42
C ARG A 144 9.37 -10.88 -10.49
N ASN A 145 9.55 -9.61 -10.13
CA ASN A 145 10.60 -9.20 -9.20
C ASN A 145 10.33 -9.73 -7.79
N SER A 146 9.09 -9.65 -7.32
CA SER A 146 8.67 -10.21 -6.03
C SER A 146 8.96 -11.71 -5.95
N VAL A 147 8.59 -12.49 -6.97
CA VAL A 147 8.89 -13.94 -7.02
C VAL A 147 10.40 -14.21 -6.93
N ARG A 148 11.23 -13.46 -7.68
CA ARG A 148 12.70 -13.62 -7.59
C ARG A 148 13.24 -13.27 -6.20
N GLN A 149 12.72 -12.21 -5.58
CA GLN A 149 13.15 -11.84 -4.22
C GLN A 149 12.71 -12.88 -3.19
N MET A 150 11.53 -13.48 -3.32
CA MET A 150 11.10 -14.57 -2.44
C MET A 150 12.05 -15.78 -2.53
N VAL A 151 12.45 -16.19 -3.74
CA VAL A 151 13.41 -17.29 -3.88
C VAL A 151 14.79 -16.93 -3.31
N ARG A 152 15.24 -15.67 -3.46
CA ARG A 152 16.48 -15.21 -2.83
C ARG A 152 16.38 -15.20 -1.31
N ASN A 153 15.22 -14.81 -0.77
CA ASN A 153 15.00 -14.88 0.68
C ASN A 153 15.02 -16.32 1.18
N GLU A 154 14.57 -17.30 0.39
CA GLU A 154 14.69 -18.72 0.75
C GLU A 154 16.15 -19.15 0.88
N LEU A 155 17.08 -18.58 0.10
CA LEU A 155 18.52 -18.81 0.27
C LEU A 155 19.06 -18.20 1.58
N LEU A 156 18.43 -17.12 2.07
CA LEU A 156 18.81 -16.44 3.31
C LEU A 156 18.17 -17.08 4.55
N MET A 157 17.30 -18.07 4.39
CA MET A 157 16.76 -18.81 5.53
C MET A 157 17.87 -19.70 6.08
N THR A 158 18.27 -19.44 7.32
CA THR A 158 19.35 -20.16 8.00
C THR A 158 18.90 -21.43 8.68
N GLU A 159 17.59 -21.56 8.93
CA GLU A 159 17.00 -22.69 9.65
C GLU A 159 16.41 -23.70 8.67
N GLU A 160 16.67 -24.97 8.96
CA GLU A 160 16.04 -26.08 8.25
C GLU A 160 14.75 -26.51 8.97
N PRO A 161 13.74 -26.98 8.21
CA PRO A 161 12.54 -27.52 8.82
C PRO A 161 12.87 -28.82 9.59
N GLY A 162 12.40 -28.92 10.83
CA GLY A 162 12.48 -30.18 11.58
C GLY A 162 11.55 -31.25 10.99
N TYR A 163 12.01 -32.49 10.99
CA TYR A 163 11.24 -33.67 10.59
C TYR A 163 11.57 -34.85 11.52
N ILE A 164 10.68 -35.85 11.53
CA ILE A 164 10.90 -37.13 12.20
C ILE A 164 10.78 -38.19 11.11
N GLU A 165 11.85 -38.92 10.86
CA GLU A 165 11.88 -40.03 9.92
C GLU A 165 11.77 -41.34 10.71
N PRO A 166 10.78 -42.20 10.42
CA PRO A 166 10.67 -43.48 11.08
C PRO A 166 11.70 -44.48 10.54
N ASP A 167 12.16 -45.39 11.40
CA ASP A 167 12.92 -46.56 10.99
C ASP A 167 12.04 -47.57 10.22
N GLU A 168 12.65 -48.49 9.47
CA GLU A 168 11.97 -49.41 8.54
C GLU A 168 10.80 -50.22 9.15
N ASN A 169 10.79 -50.43 10.47
CA ASN A 169 9.77 -51.21 11.18
C ASN A 169 9.00 -50.40 12.24
N GLU A 170 9.15 -49.07 12.27
CA GLU A 170 8.47 -48.20 13.21
C GLU A 170 7.47 -47.31 12.48
N ASP A 171 6.28 -47.11 13.07
CA ASP A 171 5.33 -46.14 12.56
C ASP A 171 5.46 -44.82 13.33
N THR A 172 5.51 -43.68 12.63
CA THR A 172 5.65 -42.34 13.26
C THR A 172 4.55 -42.03 14.29
N HIS A 173 3.36 -42.62 14.16
CA HIS A 173 2.25 -42.42 15.09
C HIS A 173 2.43 -43.16 16.44
N ARG A 174 3.40 -44.08 16.55
CA ARG A 174 3.69 -44.83 17.77
C ARG A 174 4.71 -44.13 18.68
N ILE A 175 5.44 -43.15 18.15
CA ILE A 175 6.45 -42.38 18.87
C ILE A 175 5.77 -41.54 19.96
N LYS A 176 6.21 -41.69 21.22
CA LYS A 176 5.61 -40.94 22.35
C LYS A 176 6.22 -39.55 22.47
N GLN A 177 5.44 -38.59 22.98
CA GLN A 177 5.92 -37.23 23.25
C GLN A 177 7.08 -37.17 24.26
N GLN A 178 7.16 -38.14 25.17
CA GLN A 178 8.29 -38.26 26.11
C GLN A 178 9.57 -38.68 25.40
N ASP A 179 9.48 -39.58 24.43
CA ASP A 179 10.61 -40.05 23.65
C ASP A 179 11.12 -38.91 22.75
N ILE A 180 10.22 -38.15 22.11
CA ILE A 180 10.58 -36.93 21.37
C ILE A 180 11.27 -35.91 22.28
N ALA A 181 10.76 -35.69 23.49
CA ALA A 181 11.35 -34.75 24.45
C ALA A 181 12.76 -35.17 24.91
N GLY A 182 13.05 -36.48 24.92
CA GLY A 182 14.35 -37.03 25.26
C GLY A 182 15.40 -36.83 24.17
N GLU A 183 14.98 -36.88 22.90
CA GLU A 183 15.89 -36.75 21.75
C GLU A 183 16.10 -35.30 21.30
N VAL A 184 15.11 -34.43 21.48
CA VAL A 184 15.25 -33.00 21.12
C VAL A 184 16.10 -32.23 22.12
N ASN A 185 16.65 -31.09 21.70
CA ASN A 185 17.44 -30.24 22.58
C ASN A 185 16.65 -29.69 23.77
N ILE A 186 17.36 -29.42 24.88
CA ILE A 186 16.77 -28.94 26.14
C ILE A 186 15.87 -27.70 25.94
N ALA A 187 16.26 -26.79 25.05
CA ALA A 187 15.49 -25.58 24.77
C ALA A 187 14.15 -25.85 24.07
N SER A 188 14.04 -26.92 23.27
CA SER A 188 12.78 -27.34 22.64
C SER A 188 11.98 -28.26 23.55
N ALA A 189 12.64 -29.18 24.27
CA ALA A 189 12.01 -30.05 25.26
C ALA A 189 11.28 -29.24 26.33
N ALA A 190 11.89 -28.15 26.81
CA ALA A 190 11.29 -27.25 27.80
C ALA A 190 10.00 -26.55 27.34
N LYS A 191 9.69 -26.55 26.03
CA LYS A 191 8.44 -25.97 25.51
C LYS A 191 7.25 -26.93 25.61
N ILE A 192 7.47 -28.19 26.00
CA ILE A 192 6.40 -29.15 26.27
C ILE A 192 5.90 -28.88 27.68
N PHE A 193 4.66 -28.38 27.81
CA PHE A 193 4.04 -28.12 29.09
C PHE A 193 2.64 -28.72 29.16
N PHE A 194 2.28 -29.21 30.34
CA PHE A 194 0.92 -29.64 30.66
C PHE A 194 0.28 -28.58 31.56
N PHE A 195 -0.80 -27.98 31.10
CA PHE A 195 -1.62 -27.12 31.94
C PHE A 195 -2.71 -27.97 32.60
N ILE A 196 -2.53 -28.26 33.88
CA ILE A 196 -3.54 -28.94 34.69
C ILE A 196 -4.30 -27.85 35.44
N SER A 197 -5.57 -27.66 35.11
CA SER A 197 -6.46 -26.72 35.79
C SER A 197 -7.57 -27.49 36.50
N ASP A 198 -7.33 -27.85 37.75
CA ASP A 198 -8.32 -28.56 38.59
C ASP A 198 -9.35 -27.62 39.23
N ARG A 199 -9.48 -26.38 38.74
CA ARG A 199 -10.56 -25.48 39.16
C ARG A 199 -11.77 -25.69 38.28
N ILE A 200 -12.59 -26.66 38.68
CA ILE A 200 -14.02 -26.69 38.38
C ILE A 200 -14.55 -25.29 38.75
N TRP A 201 -14.92 -24.50 37.74
CA TRP A 201 -15.68 -23.28 37.95
C TRP A 201 -17.03 -23.71 38.55
N ALA A 202 -17.15 -23.63 39.87
CA ALA A 202 -18.44 -23.68 40.55
C ALA A 202 -19.19 -22.39 40.14
N ILE A 203 -20.18 -22.54 39.26
CA ILE A 203 -21.28 -21.59 39.05
C ILE A 203 -22.56 -22.34 39.36
#